data_AF-A0A6D1ADP6-F1
#
_entry.id   AF-A0A6D1ADP6-F1
#
_cell.length_a   1.000
_cell.length_b   1.000
_cell.length_c   1.000
_cell.angle_alpha   90.00
_cell.angle_beta   90.00
_cell.angle_gamma   90.00
#
_symmetry.space_group_name_H-M   'P 1'
#
loop_
_entity.id
_entity.type
_entity.pdbx_description
1 polymer ?
#
loop_
_entity_poly.entity_id
_entity_poly.type
_entity_poly.pdbx_seq_one_letter_code
_entity_poly.pdbx_strand_id
1 'polypeptide(L)' 'GLPVRGAVLTVYIGWKGFALVCKGKFTVDEVEHRGAPDVVTIRARSADFRGTLNSRREGSWHDTTLGAIVEAIAS' A
#
# COMPACT_ATOMS: atom_id res chain seq x y z
N GLY A 1 -20.96 -8.16 3.21
CA GLY A 1 -21.12 -6.95 4.03
C GLY A 1 -19.84 -6.16 4.01
N LEU A 2 -19.91 -4.83 4.04
CA LEU A 2 -18.72 -3.99 4.17
C LEU A 2 -18.13 -4.09 5.58
N PRO A 3 -16.81 -3.90 5.76
CA PRO A 3 -16.22 -3.90 7.09
C PRO A 3 -16.85 -2.80 7.94
N VAL A 4 -17.02 -3.08 9.23
CA VAL A 4 -17.48 -2.06 10.18
C VAL A 4 -16.34 -1.11 10.52
N ARG A 5 -16.68 0.13 10.86
CA ARG A 5 -15.73 1.05 11.50
C ARG A 5 -15.11 0.37 12.73
N GLY A 6 -13.80 0.51 12.88
CA GLY A 6 -13.01 -0.16 13.93
C GLY A 6 -12.48 -1.54 13.53
N ALA A 7 -12.89 -2.12 12.41
CA ALA A 7 -12.30 -3.36 11.91
C ALA A 7 -10.81 -3.18 11.59
N VAL A 8 -10.01 -4.22 11.85
CA VAL A 8 -8.57 -4.22 11.54
C VAL A 8 -8.33 -4.96 10.23
N LEU A 9 -7.72 -4.27 9.27
CA LEU A 9 -7.29 -4.78 7.98
C LEU A 9 -5.78 -5.06 8.02
N THR A 10 -5.35 -6.20 7.51
CA THR A 10 -3.92 -6.45 7.23
C THR A 10 -3.70 -6.35 5.74
N VAL A 11 -2.76 -5.49 5.32
CA VAL A 11 -2.52 -5.21 3.90
C VAL A 11 -1.26 -5.93 3.43
N TYR A 12 -1.35 -6.61 2.30
CA TYR A 12 -0.23 -7.24 1.60
C TYR A 12 -0.21 -6.73 0.16
N ILE A 13 0.96 -6.32 -0.33
CA ILE A 13 1.11 -5.76 -1.69
C ILE A 13 2.38 -6.35 -2.32
N GLY A 14 2.30 -6.70 -3.61
CA GLY A 14 3.42 -7.21 -4.38
C GLY A 14 3.08 -7.39 -5.85
N TRP A 15 4.03 -7.93 -6.60
CA TRP A 15 3.88 -8.24 -8.03
C TRP A 15 3.35 -9.66 -8.22
N LYS A 16 2.57 -9.87 -9.29
CA LYS A 16 2.10 -11.20 -9.67
C LYS A 16 3.30 -12.13 -9.88
N GLY A 17 3.26 -13.31 -9.26
CA GLY A 17 4.35 -14.30 -9.34
C GLY A 17 5.45 -14.15 -8.28
N PHE A 18 5.37 -13.13 -7.41
CA PHE A 18 6.31 -12.93 -6.31
C PHE A 18 5.59 -12.99 -4.95
N ALA A 19 6.36 -13.23 -3.88
CA ALA A 19 5.84 -13.14 -2.53
C ALA A 19 5.32 -11.72 -2.24
N LEU A 20 4.16 -11.63 -1.59
CA LEU A 20 3.59 -10.35 -1.19
C LEU A 20 4.31 -9.79 0.04
N VAL A 21 4.51 -8.48 0.08
CA VAL A 21 5.09 -7.79 1.23
C VAL A 21 3.99 -7.35 2.17
N CYS A 22 4.07 -7.77 3.44
CA CYS A 22 3.19 -7.27 4.49
C CYS A 22 3.43 -5.76 4.70
N LYS A 23 2.36 -4.96 4.61
CA LYS A 23 2.36 -3.51 4.84
C LYS A 23 1.83 -3.12 6.21
N GLY A 24 1.46 -4.10 7.04
CA GLY A 24 1.02 -3.90 8.40
C GLY A 24 -0.50 -3.89 8.56
N LYS A 25 -0.93 -3.45 9.75
CA LYS A 25 -2.33 -3.42 10.19
C LYS A 25 -2.89 -2.00 10.16
N PHE A 26 -4.13 -1.88 9.72
CA PHE A 26 -4.86 -0.62 9.57
C PHE A 26 -6.24 -0.75 10.20
N THR A 27 -6.65 0.25 10.98
CA THR A 27 -7.99 0.29 11.58
C THR A 27 -8.90 1.13 10.71
N VAL A 28 -10.04 0.58 10.30
CA VAL A 28 -11.05 1.27 9.49
C VAL A 28 -11.64 2.43 10.30
N ASP A 29 -11.60 3.63 9.75
CA ASP A 29 -12.26 4.80 10.33
C ASP A 29 -13.55 5.18 9.61
N GLU A 30 -13.61 4.93 8.31
CA GLU A 30 -14.73 5.33 7.47
C GLU A 30 -14.98 4.32 6.32
N VAL A 31 -16.26 4.12 6.03
CA VAL A 31 -16.74 3.30 4.92
C VAL A 31 -17.86 4.06 4.24
N GLU A 32 -17.62 4.47 3.00
CA GLU A 32 -18.61 5.11 2.14
C GLU A 32 -19.01 4.16 1.01
N HIS A 33 -20.28 4.20 0.65
CA HIS A 33 -20.82 3.50 -0.51
C HIS A 33 -21.60 4.49 -1.36
N ARG A 34 -21.22 4.61 -2.63
CA ARG A 34 -21.87 5.46 -3.63
C ARG A 34 -22.56 4.57 -4.65
N GLY A 35 -23.79 4.90 -5.02
CA GLY A 35 -24.51 4.20 -6.08
C GLY A 35 -23.99 4.54 -7.49
N ALA A 36 -24.38 3.69 -8.46
CA ALA A 36 -24.15 3.74 -9.91
C ALA A 36 -23.13 4.79 -10.44
N PRO A 37 -21.92 4.35 -10.86
CA PRO A 37 -21.36 3.01 -10.63
C PRO A 37 -21.16 2.78 -9.13
N ASP A 38 -21.40 1.54 -8.68
CA ASP A 38 -21.27 1.21 -7.26
C ASP A 38 -19.80 1.27 -6.84
N VAL A 39 -19.47 2.28 -6.03
CA VAL A 39 -18.11 2.52 -5.53
C VAL A 39 -18.13 2.47 -4.02
N VAL A 40 -17.21 1.70 -3.47
CA VAL A 40 -16.97 1.63 -2.04
C VAL A 40 -15.62 2.25 -1.72
N THR A 41 -15.61 3.25 -0.86
CA THR A 41 -14.40 3.88 -0.35
C THR A 41 -14.21 3.46 1.11
N ILE A 42 -13.10 2.79 1.41
CA ILE A 42 -12.72 2.42 2.78
C ILE A 42 -11.48 3.22 3.14
N ARG A 43 -11.58 4.03 4.18
CA ARG A 43 -10.43 4.72 4.76
C ARG A 43 -10.02 3.98 6.03
N ALA A 44 -8.71 3.83 6.21
CA ALA A 44 -8.14 3.14 7.35
C ALA A 44 -6.80 3.76 7.72
N ARG A 45 -6.56 3.91 9.02
CA ARG A 45 -5.31 4.47 9.56
C ARG A 45 -4.43 3.37 10.12
N SER A 46 -3.13 3.47 9.90
CA SER A 46 -2.20 2.45 10.36
C SER A 46 -2.18 2.40 11.89
N ALA A 47 -2.30 1.18 12.42
CA ALA A 47 -2.16 0.92 13.85
C ALA A 47 -0.68 0.83 14.29
N ASP A 48 0.26 0.70 13.33
CA ASP A 48 1.63 0.26 13.61
C ASP A 48 2.70 0.93 12.71
N PHE A 49 2.37 2.08 12.09
CA PHE A 49 3.26 2.75 11.12
C PHE A 49 4.55 3.33 11.71
N ARG A 50 4.79 3.18 13.01
CA ARG A 50 5.99 3.70 13.67
C ARG A 50 7.24 2.85 13.41
N GLY A 51 7.09 1.58 13.01
CA GLY A 51 8.23 0.67 12.84
C GLY A 51 8.78 0.55 11.40
N THR A 52 7.94 0.65 10.37
CA THR A 52 8.29 0.23 8.99
C THR A 52 8.45 1.38 7.98
N LEU A 53 8.14 2.62 8.36
CA LEU A 53 8.29 3.81 7.50
C LEU A 53 9.74 4.33 7.41
N ASN A 54 10.70 3.67 8.06
CA ASN A 54 12.12 4.05 8.00
C ASN A 54 12.89 3.47 6.80
N SER A 55 12.25 2.67 5.93
CA SER A 55 12.98 1.87 4.93
C SER A 55 12.60 2.12 3.46
N ARG A 56 12.03 3.28 3.12
CA ARG A 56 11.96 3.71 1.71
C ARG A 56 12.66 5.06 1.58
N ARG A 57 13.98 5.00 1.29
CA ARG A 57 14.74 6.13 0.73
C ARG A 57 13.88 6.78 -0.36
N GLU A 58 13.59 8.06 -0.19
CA GLU A 58 13.10 8.91 -1.26
C GLU A 58 14.11 8.88 -2.41
N GLY A 59 13.83 8.04 -3.41
CA GLY A 59 14.35 8.22 -4.76
C GLY A 59 13.25 8.90 -5.54
N SER A 60 13.27 10.23 -5.60
CA SER A 60 12.53 10.96 -6.61
C SER A 60 13.11 10.57 -7.96
N TRP A 61 12.36 9.80 -8.75
CA TRP A 61 12.71 9.53 -10.14
C TRP A 61 11.81 10.41 -10.99
N HIS A 62 12.27 11.64 -11.24
CA HIS A 62 11.78 12.43 -12.36
C HIS A 62 12.48 11.93 -13.62
N ASP A 63 11.69 11.46 -14.59
CA ASP A 63 12.00 11.32 -16.02
C ASP A 63 13.40 10.85 -16.42
N THR A 64 13.67 9.53 -16.38
CA THR A 64 14.67 8.91 -17.26
C THR A 64 14.37 7.41 -17.46
N THR A 65 14.64 6.93 -18.67
CA THR A 65 14.25 5.62 -19.20
C THR A 65 14.84 4.43 -18.44
N LEU A 66 14.10 3.32 -18.43
CA LEU A 66 14.35 2.03 -17.75
C LEU A 66 15.75 1.39 -18.01
N GLY A 67 16.56 1.98 -18.90
CA GLY A 67 17.89 1.46 -19.28
C GLY A 67 18.99 1.68 -18.24
N ALA A 68 18.89 2.67 -17.35
CA ALA A 68 19.98 3.01 -16.42
C ALA A 68 19.97 2.24 -15.08
N ILE A 69 18.88 1.54 -14.75
CA ILE A 69 18.76 0.82 -13.46
C ILE A 69 19.49 -0.55 -13.49
N VAL A 70 19.80 -1.07 -14.67
CA VAL A 70 20.42 -2.40 -14.82
C VAL A 70 21.90 -2.43 -14.40
N GLU A 71 22.63 -1.31 -14.48
CA GLU A 71 24.06 -1.29 -14.13
C GLU A 71 24.34 -1.25 -12.62
N ALA A 72 23.36 -0.94 -11.76
CA ALA A 72 23.56 -0.90 -10.31
C ALA A 72 23.23 -2.22 -9.59
N ILE A 73 22.68 -3.22 -10.29
CA ILE A 73 22.38 -4.56 -9.72
C ILE A 73 23.52 -5.55 -10.02
N ALA A 74 24.52 -5.16 -10.81
CA ALA A 74 25.73 -5.95 -11.04
C ALA A 74 26.90 -5.49 -10.14
N SER A 75 26.74 -5.62 -8.82
CA SER A 75 27.86 -5.75 -7.87
C SER A 75 27.38 -6.34 -6.55
#